data_AF-A0A7J2SGM3-F1
#
_entry.id   AF-A0A7J2SGM3-F1
#
_cell.length_a   1.000
_cell.length_b   1.000
_cell.length_c   1.000
_cell.angle_alpha   90.00
_cell.angle_beta   90.00
_cell.angle_gamma   90.00
#
_symmetry.space_group_name_H-M   'P 1'
#
loop_
_entity.id
_entity.type
_entity.pdbx_description
1 polymer ?
#
loop_
_entity_poly.entity_id
_entity_poly.type
_entity_poly.pdbx_seq_one_letter_code
_entity_poly.pdbx_strand_id
1 'polypeptide(L)'
;MGDEWYYVWAAIDVDTWEILGVMVTKWRTSIDVIRFVNSFLIYCKNKPLIKIDKAPWYRWALKRMGLQYEHETFGERNAIEGWFNILKARLKRFWKRFPSNASKESVERWLIAFVVIYNLEVRIS
;
A
#
# COMPACT_ATOMS: atom_id res chain seq x y z
N MET A 1 -15.72 5.07 -3.32
CA MET A 1 -16.61 4.22 -4.13
C MET A 1 -17.98 4.85 -4.07
N GLY A 2 -18.55 5.25 -5.21
CA GLY A 2 -19.64 6.24 -5.17
C GLY A 2 -19.20 7.49 -4.42
N ASP A 3 -19.96 7.88 -3.40
CA ASP A 3 -19.69 9.05 -2.55
C ASP A 3 -18.93 8.73 -1.25
N GLU A 4 -18.55 7.47 -1.04
CA GLU A 4 -17.79 7.07 0.15
C GLU A 4 -16.27 7.13 -0.08
N TRP A 5 -15.56 7.63 0.94
CA TRP A 5 -14.10 7.66 0.99
C TRP A 5 -13.53 6.33 1.48
N TYR A 6 -12.44 5.90 0.85
CA TYR A 6 -11.68 4.71 1.22
C TYR A 6 -10.20 5.03 1.27
N TYR A 7 -9.48 4.30 2.11
CA TYR A 7 -8.04 4.34 2.23
C TYR A 7 -7.40 3.21 1.42
N VAL A 8 -6.38 3.57 0.64
CA VAL A 8 -5.52 2.62 -0.07
C VAL A 8 -4.23 2.47 0.74
N TRP A 9 -3.91 1.23 1.05
CA TRP A 9 -2.65 0.82 1.65
C TRP A 9 -1.75 0.27 0.54
N ALA A 10 -0.46 0.55 0.63
CA ALA A 10 0.55 0.02 -0.28
C ALA A 10 1.86 -0.19 0.46
N ALA A 11 2.62 -1.20 0.04
CA ALA A 11 3.93 -1.54 0.54
C ALA A 11 4.86 -1.70 -0.66
N ILE A 12 6.01 -1.05 -0.61
CA ILE A 12 7.02 -1.06 -1.67
C ILE A 12 8.30 -1.64 -1.09
N ASP A 13 8.99 -2.46 -1.86
CA ASP A 13 10.39 -2.80 -1.61
C ASP A 13 11.26 -1.62 -2.08
N VAL A 14 12.03 -1.03 -1.17
CA VAL A 14 12.84 0.16 -1.46
C VAL A 14 14.04 -0.14 -2.35
N ASP A 15 14.50 -1.40 -2.36
CA ASP A 15 15.66 -1.83 -3.14
C ASP A 15 15.25 -2.13 -4.58
N THR A 16 14.11 -2.82 -4.76
CA THR A 16 13.65 -3.25 -6.10
C THR A 16 12.58 -2.34 -6.70
N TRP A 17 12.03 -1.40 -5.93
CA TRP A 17 10.91 -0.54 -6.31
C TRP A 17 9.60 -1.28 -6.64
N GLU A 18 9.53 -2.58 -6.34
CA GLU A 18 8.34 -3.39 -6.56
C GLU A 18 7.31 -3.17 -5.45
N ILE A 19 6.04 -3.09 -5.84
CA ILE A 19 4.95 -3.10 -4.89
C ILE A 19 4.69 -4.54 -4.43
N LEU A 20 4.86 -4.76 -3.13
CA LEU A 20 4.69 -6.06 -2.48
C LEU A 20 3.22 -6.35 -2.11
N GLY A 21 2.40 -5.32 -1.93
CA GLY A 21 1.00 -5.48 -1.59
C GLY A 21 0.20 -4.20 -1.64
N VAL A 22 -1.11 -4.34 -1.92
CA VAL A 22 -2.11 -3.27 -1.86
C VAL A 22 -3.37 -3.76 -1.18
N MET A 23 -4.06 -2.87 -0.46
CA MET A 23 -5.33 -3.19 0.21
C MET A 23 -6.23 -1.95 0.29
N VAL A 24 -7.55 -2.14 0.28
CA VAL A 24 -8.52 -1.05 0.42
C VAL A 24 -9.33 -1.22 1.72
N THR A 25 -9.55 -0.13 2.44
CA THR A 25 -10.28 -0.15 3.71
C THR A 25 -11.12 1.11 3.90
N LYS A 26 -12.19 1.01 4.69
CA LYS A 26 -13.00 2.17 5.09
C LYS A 26 -12.35 2.95 6.24
N TRP A 27 -11.49 2.30 7.02
CA TRP A 27 -10.88 2.84 8.23
C TRP A 27 -9.37 2.62 8.25
N ARG A 28 -8.68 3.32 9.15
CA ARG A 28 -7.25 3.11 9.41
C ARG A 28 -7.05 2.69 10.86
N THR A 29 -7.03 1.39 11.09
CA THR A 29 -6.85 0.80 12.42
C THR A 29 -5.59 -0.06 12.49
N SER A 30 -5.12 -0.34 13.70
CA SER A 30 -4.01 -1.27 13.90
C SER A 30 -4.34 -2.69 13.43
N ILE A 31 -5.62 -3.07 13.39
CA ILE A 31 -6.06 -4.37 12.83
C ILE A 31 -5.88 -4.36 11.32
N ASP A 32 -6.21 -3.26 10.64
CA ASP A 32 -5.96 -3.10 9.20
C ASP A 32 -4.47 -3.22 8.89
N VAL A 33 -3.60 -2.62 9.72
CA VAL A 33 -2.14 -2.76 9.58
C VAL A 33 -1.72 -4.22 9.66
N ILE A 34 -2.19 -4.98 10.67
CA ILE A 34 -1.83 -6.40 10.82
C ILE A 34 -2.26 -7.19 9.59
N ARG A 35 -3.50 -6.98 9.12
CA ARG A 35 -4.02 -7.64 7.91
C ARG A 35 -3.18 -7.31 6.68
N PHE A 36 -2.83 -6.04 6.52
CA PHE A 36 -2.05 -5.57 5.39
C PHE A 36 -0.64 -6.13 5.40
N VAL A 37 0.04 -6.09 6.54
CA VAL A 37 1.41 -6.57 6.65
C VAL A 37 1.49 -8.07 6.41
N ASN A 38 0.56 -8.85 6.98
CA ASN A 38 0.48 -10.28 6.72
C ASN A 38 0.29 -10.64 5.24
N SER A 39 -0.36 -9.77 4.44
CA SER A 39 -0.62 -10.08 3.03
C SER A 39 0.63 -10.04 2.17
N PHE A 40 1.69 -9.34 2.59
CA PHE A 40 2.94 -9.24 1.82
C PHE A 40 4.16 -9.88 2.50
N LEU A 41 4.12 -10.11 3.81
CA LEU A 41 5.23 -10.77 4.51
C LEU A 41 5.59 -12.15 3.94
N ILE A 42 4.63 -12.85 3.34
CA ILE A 42 4.86 -14.15 2.68
C ILE A 42 5.88 -14.07 1.53
N TYR A 43 6.11 -12.87 0.98
CA TYR A 43 7.08 -12.63 -0.08
C TYR A 43 8.45 -12.19 0.47
N CYS A 44 8.55 -11.88 1.75
CA CYS A 44 9.78 -11.47 2.41
C CYS A 44 10.52 -12.70 2.95
N LYS A 45 11.76 -12.93 2.51
CA LYS A 45 12.59 -14.06 2.99
C LYS A 45 13.02 -13.91 4.45
N ASN A 46 13.11 -12.68 4.95
CA ASN A 46 13.52 -12.33 6.32
C ASN A 46 12.41 -11.52 6.99
N LYS A 47 12.57 -11.20 8.29
CA LYS A 47 11.77 -10.17 8.94
C LYS A 47 12.22 -8.79 8.42
N PRO A 48 11.43 -8.10 7.58
CA PRO A 48 11.87 -6.83 7.02
C PRO A 48 11.84 -5.74 8.09
N LEU A 49 12.73 -4.76 7.96
CA LEU A 49 12.59 -3.47 8.63
C LEU A 49 11.49 -2.69 7.92
N ILE A 50 10.39 -2.37 8.61
CA ILE A 50 9.27 -1.65 8.00
C ILE A 50 9.41 -0.16 8.27
N LYS A 51 9.58 0.63 7.20
CA LYS A 51 9.56 2.09 7.28
C LYS A 51 8.14 2.60 7.27
N ILE A 52 7.78 3.40 8.28
CA ILE A 52 6.42 3.92 8.49
C ILE A 52 6.42 5.42 8.71
N ASP A 53 5.24 6.01 8.58
CA ASP A 53 4.99 7.39 8.96
C ASP A 53 4.69 7.56 10.47
N LYS A 54 4.36 8.78 10.90
CA LYS A 54 4.00 9.07 12.31
C LYS A 54 2.63 8.52 12.71
N ALA A 55 1.92 7.83 11.84
CA ALA A 55 0.54 7.49 12.11
C ALA A 55 0.43 6.47 13.26
N PRO A 56 -0.56 6.66 14.14
CA PRO A 56 -0.63 5.92 15.40
C PRO A 56 -0.96 4.43 15.22
N TRP A 57 -1.58 4.04 14.10
CA TRP A 57 -2.01 2.66 13.86
C TRP A 57 -0.85 1.67 13.63
N TYR A 58 0.33 2.13 13.22
CA TYR A 58 1.44 1.23 12.89
C TYR A 58 2.17 0.69 14.12
N ARG A 59 2.52 1.54 15.08
CA ARG A 59 3.47 1.19 16.17
C ARG A 59 3.04 -0.04 16.96
N TRP A 60 1.78 -0.05 17.41
CA TRP A 60 1.25 -1.18 18.18
C TRP A 60 1.14 -2.44 17.35
N ALA A 61 0.69 -2.33 16.09
CA ALA A 61 0.53 -3.47 15.18
C ALA A 61 1.87 -4.15 14.89
N LEU A 62 2.87 -3.38 14.48
CA LEU A 62 4.20 -3.90 14.14
C LEU A 62 4.91 -4.50 15.36
N LYS A 63 4.79 -3.85 16.53
CA LYS A 63 5.30 -4.40 17.79
C LYS A 63 4.62 -5.73 18.14
N ARG A 64 3.30 -5.83 17.99
CA ARG A 64 2.55 -7.08 18.23
C ARG A 64 2.96 -8.20 17.28
N MET A 65 3.35 -7.87 16.05
CA MET A 65 3.84 -8.82 15.04
C MET A 65 5.33 -9.18 15.24
N GLY A 66 6.03 -8.55 16.20
CA GLY A 66 7.46 -8.79 16.42
C GLY A 66 8.34 -8.35 15.27
N LEU A 67 7.92 -7.30 14.55
CA LEU A 67 8.64 -6.69 13.43
C LEU A 67 9.38 -5.44 13.89
N GLN A 68 10.59 -5.25 13.36
CA GLN A 68 11.29 -3.99 13.52
C GLN A 68 10.67 -2.94 12.61
N TYR A 69 10.63 -1.71 13.09
CA TYR A 69 10.13 -0.59 12.32
C TYR A 69 10.92 0.66 12.63
N GLU A 70 11.02 1.52 11.63
CA GLU A 70 11.65 2.82 11.74
C GLU A 70 10.66 3.90 11.31
N HIS A 71 10.65 4.99 12.08
CA HIS A 71 9.89 6.16 11.71
C HIS A 71 10.78 7.08 10.88
N GLU A 72 10.46 7.21 9.60
CA GLU A 72 11.22 8.06 8.68
C GLU A 72 10.36 9.25 8.24
N THR A 73 10.91 10.46 8.38
CA THR A 73 10.22 11.69 7.93
C THR A 73 10.65 12.09 6.51
N PHE A 74 11.89 11.77 6.12
CA PHE A 74 12.50 12.06 4.82
C PHE A 74 13.52 10.96 4.50
N GLY A 75 13.60 10.49 3.25
CA GLY A 75 14.52 9.41 2.85
C GLY A 75 13.91 8.42 1.85
N GLU A 76 14.05 7.12 2.13
CA GLU A 76 13.55 6.02 1.31
C GLU A 76 12.02 6.02 1.13
N ARG A 77 11.30 6.74 2.00
CA ARG A 77 9.86 7.03 1.78
C ARG A 77 9.55 7.74 0.47
N ASN A 78 10.54 8.36 -0.18
CA ASN A 78 10.39 8.89 -1.53
C ASN A 78 9.89 7.83 -2.53
N ALA A 79 10.24 6.56 -2.35
CA ALA A 79 9.80 5.47 -3.23
C ALA A 79 8.27 5.29 -3.18
N ILE A 80 7.71 5.12 -1.96
CA ILE A 80 6.26 4.93 -1.81
C ILE A 80 5.47 6.19 -2.16
N GLU A 81 6.00 7.38 -1.85
CA GLU A 81 5.39 8.66 -2.22
C GLU A 81 5.36 8.86 -3.73
N GLY A 82 6.46 8.52 -4.42
CA GLY A 82 6.55 8.50 -5.88
C GLY A 82 5.50 7.58 -6.50
N TRP A 83 5.38 6.35 -6.00
CA TRP A 83 4.37 5.41 -6.48
C TRP A 83 2.93 5.93 -6.26
N PHE A 84 2.64 6.51 -5.10
CA PHE A 84 1.33 7.11 -4.86
C PHE A 84 1.02 8.28 -5.79
N ASN A 85 2.03 9.03 -6.26
CA ASN A 85 1.84 10.07 -7.28
C ASN A 85 1.46 9.45 -8.63
N ILE A 86 2.10 8.36 -9.03
CA ILE A 86 1.75 7.60 -10.25
C ILE A 86 0.30 7.08 -10.13
N LEU A 87 -0.05 6.44 -9.01
CA LEU A 87 -1.42 5.98 -8.75
C LEU A 87 -2.41 7.14 -8.84
N LYS A 88 -2.16 8.26 -8.15
CA LYS A 88 -3.03 9.45 -8.19
C LYS A 88 -3.19 9.98 -9.61
N ALA A 89 -2.14 10.00 -10.42
CA ALA A 89 -2.20 10.41 -11.82
C ALA A 89 -3.11 9.47 -12.64
N ARG A 90 -3.03 8.15 -12.41
CA ARG A 90 -3.93 7.17 -13.03
C ARG A 90 -5.38 7.36 -12.58
N LEU A 91 -5.62 7.53 -11.28
CA LEU A 91 -6.95 7.74 -10.69
C LEU A 91 -7.61 9.03 -11.19
N LYS A 92 -6.85 10.09 -11.46
CA LYS A 92 -7.36 11.37 -12.00
C LYS A 92 -8.11 11.19 -13.33
N ARG A 93 -7.77 10.17 -14.14
CA ARG A 93 -8.44 9.89 -15.43
C ARG A 93 -9.91 9.53 -15.29
N PHE A 94 -10.33 9.11 -14.10
CA PHE A 94 -11.72 8.85 -13.75
C PHE A 94 -12.14 9.61 -12.49
N TRP A 95 -11.62 10.84 -12.34
CA TRP A 95 -12.00 11.76 -11.26
C TRP A 95 -11.80 11.19 -9.85
N LYS A 96 -10.87 10.23 -9.70
CA LYS A 96 -10.62 9.48 -8.47
C LYS A 96 -11.87 8.78 -7.92
N ARG A 97 -12.85 8.49 -8.78
CA ARG A 97 -14.16 7.95 -8.39
C ARG A 97 -14.45 6.65 -9.12
N PHE A 98 -14.44 5.55 -8.37
CA PHE A 98 -15.01 4.30 -8.86
C PHE A 98 -16.55 4.38 -8.88
N PRO A 99 -17.22 3.70 -9.83
CA PRO A 99 -18.68 3.65 -9.92
C PRO A 99 -19.36 3.29 -8.59
N SER A 100 -20.61 3.72 -8.39
CA SER A 100 -21.35 3.45 -7.15
C SER A 100 -21.64 1.97 -6.92
N ASN A 101 -21.76 1.18 -7.98
CA ASN A 101 -21.92 -0.27 -7.93
C ASN A 101 -20.58 -1.03 -7.82
N ALA A 102 -19.43 -0.34 -7.75
CA ALA A 102 -18.15 -0.99 -7.54
C ALA A 102 -18.08 -1.54 -6.11
N SER A 103 -17.85 -2.86 -5.99
CA SER A 103 -17.58 -3.48 -4.70
C SER A 103 -16.13 -3.20 -4.27
N LYS A 104 -15.84 -3.36 -2.99
CA LYS A 104 -14.47 -3.27 -2.47
C LYS A 104 -13.53 -4.22 -3.23
N GLU A 105 -13.96 -5.45 -3.45
CA GLU A 105 -13.21 -6.49 -4.15
C GLU A 105 -12.92 -6.08 -5.60
N SER A 106 -13.86 -5.42 -6.27
CA SER A 106 -13.64 -4.93 -7.64
C SER A 106 -12.56 -3.85 -7.71
N VAL A 107 -12.52 -2.95 -6.72
CA VAL A 107 -11.48 -1.91 -6.61
C VAL A 107 -10.13 -2.51 -6.26
N GLU A 108 -10.09 -3.49 -5.36
CA GLU A 108 -8.87 -4.23 -5.03
C GLU A 108 -8.31 -4.98 -6.25
N ARG A 109 -9.16 -5.65 -7.04
CA ARG A 109 -8.75 -6.29 -8.30
C ARG A 109 -8.18 -5.29 -9.31
N TRP A 110 -8.81 -4.12 -9.43
CA TRP A 110 -8.29 -3.06 -10.30
C TRP A 110 -6.91 -2.57 -9.84
N LEU A 111 -6.73 -2.37 -8.53
CA LEU A 111 -5.44 -1.97 -7.96
C LEU A 111 -4.38 -3.05 -8.16
N ILE A 112 -4.73 -4.33 -7.97
CA ILE A 112 -3.83 -5.46 -8.22
C ILE A 112 -3.39 -5.47 -9.69
N ALA A 113 -4.33 -5.35 -10.64
CA ALA A 113 -3.99 -5.29 -12.06
C ALA A 113 -3.06 -4.12 -12.40
N PHE A 114 -3.31 -2.95 -11.80
CA PHE A 114 -2.44 -1.78 -11.96
C PHE A 114 -1.04 -2.02 -11.38
N VAL A 115 -0.94 -2.64 -10.19
CA VAL A 115 0.33 -3.02 -9.56
C VAL A 115 1.10 -4.03 -10.40
N VAL A 116 0.44 -5.03 -10.97
CA VAL A 116 1.10 -6.03 -11.83
C VAL A 116 1.75 -5.36 -13.04
N ILE A 117 1.04 -4.44 -13.70
CA ILE A 117 1.59 -3.68 -14.84
C ILE A 117 2.79 -2.84 -14.39
N TYR A 118 2.66 -2.11 -13.28
CA TYR A 118 3.75 -1.30 -12.73
C TYR A 118 4.98 -2.15 -12.39
N ASN A 119 4.81 -3.27 -11.69
CA ASN A 119 5.93 -4.14 -11.33
C ASN A 119 6.59 -4.78 -12.57
N LEU A 120 5.81 -5.08 -13.63
CA LEU A 120 6.37 -5.53 -14.90
C LEU A 120 7.25 -4.45 -15.54
N GLU A 121 6.80 -3.19 -15.55
CA GLU A 121 7.59 -2.05 -16.05
C GLU A 121 8.88 -1.83 -15.24
N VAL A 122 8.80 -1.94 -13.91
CA VAL A 122 9.97 -1.82 -13.01
C VAL A 122 11.01 -2.92 -13.30
N ARG A 123 10.58 -4.16 -13.53
CA ARG A 123 11.48 -5.30 -13.78
C ARG A 123 12.22 -5.24 -15.11
N ILE A 124 11.67 -4.54 -16.11
CA ILE A 124 12.26 -4.43 -17.45
C ILE A 124 13.06 -3.13 -17.65
N SER A 125 13.05 -2.25 -16.64
CA SER A 125 13.82 -0.99 -16.63
C SER A 125 15.23 -1.24 -16.10
#